data_AF-A0A6J7RDR8-F1
#
_entry.id   AF-A0A6J7RDR8-F1
#
_cell.length_a   1.000
_cell.length_b   1.000
_cell.length_c   1.000
_cell.angle_alpha   90.00
_cell.angle_beta   90.00
_cell.angle_gamma   90.00
#
_symmetry.space_group_name_H-M   'P 1'
#
loop_
_entity.id
_entity.type
_entity.pdbx_description
1 polymer ?
#
loop_
_entity_poly.entity_id
_entity_poly.type
_entity_poly.pdbx_seq_one_letter_code
_entity_poly.pdbx_strand_id
1 'polypeptide(L)'
;MMFLAAGMGLVMAPATESVMSSLPLAKAGVGSAVNDTTRQVGGALGIAVIGSVLASIYATKLGDFFQNATLANAFPGKIVPEQLKTFALGGIGTATNAAANLRADNPFPGSGVAADLLESASRAAYVDGMRVGMRVAAGVAVLGVLVAAKYLPARTSAADENRQADELAAEYERSGINKALAD
;
A
#
# COMPACT_ATOMS: atom_id res chain seq x y z
N MET A 1 -10.90 10.04 -5.37
CA MET A 1 -11.33 8.63 -5.18
C MET A 1 -11.98 8.02 -6.42
N MET A 2 -12.73 8.76 -7.25
CA MET A 2 -13.31 8.21 -8.49
C MET A 2 -12.29 7.55 -9.44
N PHE A 3 -11.17 8.20 -9.74
CA PHE A 3 -10.14 7.63 -10.63
C PHE A 3 -9.52 6.34 -10.09
N LEU A 4 -9.26 6.28 -8.78
CA LEU A 4 -8.69 5.10 -8.14
C LEU A 4 -9.71 3.95 -8.12
N ALA A 5 -10.97 4.24 -7.82
CA ALA A 5 -12.04 3.25 -7.85
C ALA A 5 -12.29 2.72 -9.28
N ALA A 6 -12.31 3.61 -10.27
CA ALA A 6 -12.43 3.23 -11.69
C ALA A 6 -11.24 2.36 -12.13
N GLY A 7 -10.01 2.77 -11.82
CA GLY A 7 -8.81 2.00 -12.14
C GLY A 7 -8.79 0.63 -11.47
N MET A 8 -9.14 0.53 -10.19
CA MET A 8 -9.25 -0.76 -9.49
C MET A 8 -10.35 -1.63 -10.10
N GLY A 9 -11.52 -1.07 -10.43
CA GLY A 9 -12.61 -1.83 -11.05
C GLY A 9 -12.22 -2.41 -12.42
N LEU A 10 -11.54 -1.62 -13.24
CA LEU A 10 -11.06 -2.03 -14.57
C LEU A 10 -9.96 -3.09 -14.53
N VAL A 11 -9.25 -3.24 -13.41
CA VAL A 11 -8.14 -4.19 -13.29
C VAL A 11 -8.54 -5.43 -12.50
N MET A 12 -9.18 -5.26 -11.33
CA MET A 12 -9.39 -6.36 -10.38
C MET A 12 -10.31 -7.46 -10.92
N ALA A 13 -11.43 -7.09 -11.57
CA ALA A 13 -12.39 -8.06 -12.09
C ALA A 13 -11.78 -8.92 -13.23
N PRO A 14 -11.29 -8.33 -14.34
CA PRO A 14 -10.72 -9.13 -15.43
C PRO A 14 -9.43 -9.85 -15.03
N ALA A 15 -8.63 -9.31 -14.10
CA ALA A 15 -7.45 -10.03 -13.60
C ALA A 15 -7.85 -11.29 -12.82
N THR A 16 -8.88 -11.20 -11.97
CA THR A 16 -9.37 -12.36 -11.20
C THR A 16 -9.96 -13.40 -12.14
N GLU A 17 -10.75 -12.97 -13.13
CA GLU A 17 -11.33 -13.86 -14.14
C GLU A 17 -10.25 -14.55 -14.97
N SER A 18 -9.21 -13.82 -15.39
CA SER A 18 -8.08 -14.40 -16.13
C SER A 18 -7.33 -15.47 -15.31
N VAL A 19 -7.16 -15.28 -14.01
CA VAL A 19 -6.54 -16.28 -13.13
C VAL A 19 -7.46 -17.50 -12.97
N MET A 20 -8.73 -17.29 -12.65
CA MET A 20 -9.65 -18.38 -12.33
C MET A 20 -10.06 -19.21 -13.55
N SER A 21 -10.25 -18.58 -14.71
CA SER A 21 -10.62 -19.26 -15.96
C SER A 21 -9.55 -20.21 -16.50
N SER A 22 -8.29 -20.05 -16.06
CA SER A 22 -7.18 -20.92 -16.46
C SER A 22 -7.11 -22.27 -15.72
N LEU A 23 -7.97 -22.48 -14.71
CA LEU A 23 -7.94 -23.65 -13.84
C LEU A 23 -9.07 -24.64 -14.17
N PRO A 24 -8.82 -25.97 -14.14
CA PRO A 24 -9.89 -26.96 -14.19
C PRO A 24 -10.88 -26.77 -13.03
N LEU A 25 -12.18 -27.01 -13.27
CA LEU A 25 -13.22 -26.77 -12.27
C LEU A 25 -12.99 -27.49 -10.94
N ALA A 26 -12.50 -28.73 -10.98
CA ALA A 26 -12.16 -29.51 -9.78
C ALA A 26 -11.11 -28.81 -8.88
N LYS A 27 -10.35 -27.84 -9.42
CA LYS A 27 -9.32 -27.08 -8.70
C LYS A 27 -9.68 -25.62 -8.46
N ALA A 28 -10.87 -25.16 -8.84
CA ALA A 28 -11.29 -23.76 -8.68
C ALA A 28 -11.22 -23.28 -7.23
N GLY A 29 -11.58 -24.14 -6.27
CA GLY A 29 -11.50 -23.81 -4.83
C GLY A 29 -10.07 -23.56 -4.34
N VAL A 30 -9.10 -24.38 -4.80
CA VAL A 30 -7.68 -24.19 -4.49
C VAL A 30 -7.14 -22.94 -5.19
N GLY A 31 -7.57 -22.70 -6.44
CA GLY A 31 -7.26 -21.50 -7.20
C GLY A 31 -7.66 -20.21 -6.48
N SER A 32 -8.92 -20.15 -6.02
CA SER A 32 -9.46 -19.01 -5.26
C SER A 32 -8.66 -18.74 -4.00
N ALA A 33 -8.38 -19.78 -3.20
CA ALA A 33 -7.61 -19.63 -1.97
C ALA A 33 -6.20 -19.07 -2.23
N VAL A 34 -5.53 -19.52 -3.29
CA VAL A 34 -4.19 -19.03 -3.67
C VAL A 34 -4.25 -17.59 -4.17
N ASN A 35 -5.24 -17.23 -4.99
CA ASN A 35 -5.42 -15.87 -5.47
C ASN A 35 -5.68 -14.88 -4.33
N ASP A 36 -6.54 -15.24 -3.38
CA ASP A 36 -6.80 -14.41 -2.20
C ASP A 36 -5.57 -14.26 -1.32
N THR A 37 -4.85 -15.35 -1.06
CA THR A 37 -3.58 -15.30 -0.32
C THR A 37 -2.59 -14.38 -1.01
N THR A 38 -2.46 -14.48 -2.34
CA THR A 38 -1.57 -13.62 -3.13
C THR A 38 -1.95 -12.15 -2.98
N ARG A 39 -3.24 -11.81 -3.02
CA ARG A 39 -3.73 -10.44 -2.82
C ARG A 39 -3.48 -9.93 -1.40
N GLN A 40 -3.71 -10.76 -0.39
CA GLN A 40 -3.47 -10.40 1.00
C GLN A 40 -1.98 -10.15 1.27
N VAL A 41 -1.12 -11.06 0.80
CA VAL A 41 0.34 -10.93 0.92
C VAL A 41 0.83 -9.70 0.15
N GLY A 42 0.37 -9.51 -1.09
CA GLY A 42 0.72 -8.35 -1.91
C GLY A 42 0.28 -7.03 -1.28
N GLY A 43 -0.93 -6.99 -0.71
CA GLY A 43 -1.45 -5.83 0.02
C GLY A 43 -0.62 -5.52 1.26
N ALA A 44 -0.31 -6.52 2.08
CA ALA A 44 0.53 -6.36 3.27
C ALA A 44 1.95 -5.88 2.90
N LEU A 45 2.56 -6.47 1.87
CA LEU A 45 3.88 -6.06 1.38
C LEU A 45 3.86 -4.63 0.86
N GLY A 46 2.84 -4.24 0.11
CA GLY A 46 2.66 -2.87 -0.39
C GLY A 46 2.58 -1.85 0.75
N ILE A 47 1.77 -2.13 1.77
CA ILE A 47 1.66 -1.29 2.97
C ILE A 47 3.01 -1.18 3.68
N ALA A 48 3.71 -2.31 3.86
CA ALA A 48 5.00 -2.34 4.55
C ALA A 48 6.08 -1.53 3.81
N VAL A 49 6.18 -1.68 2.49
CA VAL A 49 7.18 -0.95 1.67
C VAL A 49 6.90 0.54 1.66
N ILE A 50 5.66 0.95 1.37
CA ILE A 50 5.30 2.38 1.29
C ILE A 50 5.43 3.03 2.67
N GLY A 51 4.97 2.34 3.73
CA GLY A 51 5.09 2.80 5.10
C GLY A 51 6.54 2.98 5.53
N SER A 52 7.42 2.03 5.19
CA SER A 52 8.85 2.11 5.49
C SER A 52 9.51 3.30 4.79
N VAL A 53 9.25 3.49 3.49
CA VAL A 53 9.77 4.62 2.71
C VAL A 53 9.33 5.95 3.32
N LEU A 54 8.04 6.07 3.66
CA LEU A 54 7.49 7.26 4.29
C LEU A 54 8.15 7.52 5.64
N ALA A 55 8.25 6.50 6.50
CA ALA A 55 8.85 6.62 7.83
C ALA A 55 10.32 7.04 7.76
N SER A 56 11.10 6.45 6.86
CA SER A 56 12.52 6.81 6.67
C SER A 56 12.67 8.27 6.24
N ILE A 57 11.91 8.71 5.23
CA ILE A 57 12.01 10.09 4.73
C ILE A 57 11.53 11.09 5.77
N TYR A 58 10.44 10.78 6.47
CA TYR A 58 9.93 11.61 7.54
C TYR A 58 10.98 11.79 8.65
N ALA A 59 11.57 10.70 9.12
CA ALA A 59 12.59 10.73 10.17
C ALA A 59 13.84 11.51 9.75
N THR A 60 14.31 11.34 8.50
CA THR A 60 15.43 12.12 7.96
C THR A 60 15.10 13.60 7.88
N LYS A 61 14.00 13.97 7.20
CA LYS A 61 13.64 15.39 6.98
C LYS A 61 13.36 16.13 8.28
N LEU A 62 12.63 15.50 9.19
CA LEU A 62 12.35 16.11 10.48
C LEU A 62 13.58 16.10 11.40
N GLY A 63 14.44 15.08 11.28
CA GLY A 63 15.73 15.04 11.96
C GLY A 63 16.66 16.18 11.54
N ASP A 64 16.71 16.50 10.24
CA ASP A 64 17.45 17.64 9.68
C ASP A 64 16.86 18.96 10.15
N PHE A 65 15.53 19.06 10.21
CA PHE A 65 14.84 20.22 10.75
C PHE A 65 15.25 20.49 12.21
N PHE A 66 15.33 19.47 13.06
CA PHE A 66 15.81 19.64 14.44
C PHE A 66 17.28 20.08 14.56
N GLN A 67 18.08 19.92 13.51
CA GLN A 67 19.47 20.40 13.46
C GLN A 67 19.59 21.84 12.92
N ASN A 68 18.49 22.43 12.44
CA ASN A 68 18.45 23.78 11.88
C ASN A 68 18.66 24.85 12.96
N ALA A 69 19.60 25.78 12.72
CA ALA A 69 19.86 26.94 13.57
C ALA A 69 18.63 27.84 13.82
N THR A 70 17.70 27.93 12.86
CA THR A 70 16.45 28.71 12.96
C THR A 70 15.55 28.17 14.06
N LEU A 71 15.43 26.85 14.17
CA LEU A 71 14.68 26.19 15.22
C LEU A 71 15.39 26.30 16.56
N ALA A 72 16.71 26.09 16.57
CA ALA A 72 17.52 26.23 17.78
C ALA A 72 17.32 27.63 18.40
N ASN A 73 17.28 28.67 17.58
CA ASN A 73 17.01 30.04 18.02
C ASN A 73 15.60 30.27 18.61
N ALA A 74 14.64 29.37 18.34
CA ALA A 74 13.30 29.45 18.92
C ALA A 74 13.22 28.88 20.35
N PHE A 75 14.23 28.14 20.82
CA PHE A 75 14.28 27.58 22.18
C PHE A 75 15.24 28.35 23.10
N PRO A 76 14.88 28.55 24.38
CA PRO A 76 15.79 29.13 25.37
C PRO A 76 17.04 28.25 25.51
N GLY A 77 18.22 28.87 25.54
CA GLY A 77 19.49 28.14 25.57
C GLY A 77 19.94 27.56 24.23
N LYS A 78 19.19 27.79 23.14
CA LYS A 78 19.49 27.33 21.77
C LYS A 78 19.55 25.81 21.58
N ILE A 79 18.93 25.04 22.49
CA ILE A 79 18.93 23.58 22.47
C ILE A 79 17.48 23.10 22.45
N VAL A 80 17.15 22.28 21.46
CA VAL A 80 15.84 21.63 21.38
C VAL A 80 15.78 20.49 22.41
N PRO A 81 14.72 20.40 23.24
CA PRO A 81 14.55 19.29 24.17
C PRO A 81 14.56 17.94 23.44
N GLU A 82 15.39 17.01 23.91
CA GLU A 82 15.54 15.69 23.28
C GLU A 82 14.24 14.89 23.29
N GLN A 83 13.43 15.00 24.35
CA GLN A 83 12.13 14.33 24.43
C GLN A 83 11.17 14.83 23.33
N LEU A 84 11.17 16.13 23.04
CA LEU A 84 10.34 16.72 21.99
C LEU A 84 10.74 16.17 20.62
N LYS A 85 12.05 16.10 20.35
CA LYS A 85 12.60 15.53 19.12
C LYS A 85 12.19 14.07 18.96
N THR A 86 12.47 13.23 19.96
CA THR A 86 12.16 11.79 19.92
C THR A 86 10.66 11.55 19.76
N PHE A 87 9.82 12.33 20.45
CA PHE A 87 8.37 12.22 20.34
C PHE A 87 7.87 12.63 18.95
N ALA A 88 8.34 13.75 18.40
CA ALA A 88 7.95 14.23 17.08
C ALA A 88 8.41 13.31 15.93
N LEU A 89 9.56 12.64 16.10
CA LEU A 89 10.06 11.65 15.14
C LEU A 89 9.18 10.38 15.06
N GLY A 90 8.32 10.13 16.05
CA GLY A 90 7.37 9.01 16.04
C GLY A 90 6.30 9.09 14.94
N GLY A 91 6.10 10.25 14.33
CA GLY A 91 5.19 10.44 13.20
C GLY A 91 4.45 11.78 13.26
N ILE A 92 3.70 12.08 12.19
CA ILE A 92 3.01 13.37 12.07
C ILE A 92 2.03 13.61 13.22
N GLY A 93 1.33 12.58 13.69
CA GLY A 93 0.37 12.70 14.80
C GLY A 93 1.03 13.05 16.13
N THR A 94 2.17 12.42 16.46
CA THR A 94 2.91 12.75 17.69
C THR A 94 3.56 14.12 17.57
N ALA A 95 4.05 14.51 16.39
CA ALA A 95 4.57 15.85 16.17
C ALA A 95 3.51 16.96 16.28
N THR A 96 2.28 16.73 15.77
CA THR A 96 1.18 17.70 15.96
C THR A 96 0.76 17.81 17.41
N ASN A 97 0.76 16.70 18.16
CA ASN A 97 0.48 16.73 19.60
C ASN A 97 1.59 17.47 20.38
N ALA A 98 2.85 17.26 20.01
CA ALA A 98 3.98 18.01 20.57
C ALA A 98 3.85 19.52 20.31
N ALA A 99 3.51 19.91 19.08
CA ALA A 99 3.25 21.31 18.74
C ALA A 99 2.06 21.89 19.52
N ALA A 100 0.97 21.13 19.67
CA ALA A 100 -0.19 21.55 20.46
C ALA A 100 0.17 21.78 21.93
N ASN A 101 0.95 20.87 22.55
CA ASN A 101 1.39 21.02 23.94
C ASN A 101 2.30 22.25 24.12
N LEU A 102 3.23 22.51 23.18
CA LEU A 102 4.05 23.72 23.21
C LEU A 102 3.22 25.01 23.16
N ARG A 103 2.12 25.02 22.40
CA ARG A 103 1.18 26.16 22.33
C ARG A 103 0.29 26.27 23.56
N ALA A 104 -0.08 25.16 24.18
CA ALA A 104 -0.95 25.17 25.36
C ALA A 104 -0.20 25.58 26.62
N ASP A 105 0.94 24.93 26.88
CA ASP A 105 1.70 25.10 28.12
C ASP A 105 2.50 26.42 28.13
N ASN A 106 2.73 27.01 26.95
CA ASN A 106 3.53 28.22 26.74
C ASN A 106 4.81 28.29 27.61
N PRO A 107 5.65 27.24 27.60
CA PRO A 107 6.73 27.09 28.58
C PRO A 107 7.83 28.15 28.47
N PHE A 108 7.90 28.87 27.35
CA PHE A 108 8.87 29.94 27.12
C PHE A 108 8.36 30.97 26.09
N PRO A 109 8.88 32.20 26.09
CA PRO A 109 8.56 33.20 25.07
C PRO A 109 8.94 32.71 23.68
N GLY A 110 7.98 32.66 22.76
CA GLY A 110 8.18 32.15 21.39
C GLY A 110 7.82 30.68 21.18
N SER A 111 7.27 29.99 22.20
CA SER A 111 6.77 28.61 22.08
C SER A 111 5.73 28.43 20.97
N GLY A 112 4.88 29.44 20.73
CA GLY A 112 3.92 29.44 19.63
C GLY A 112 4.59 29.37 18.26
N VAL A 113 5.66 30.14 18.06
CA VAL A 113 6.45 30.11 16.81
C VAL A 113 7.16 28.77 16.67
N ALA A 114 7.76 28.25 17.75
CA ALA A 114 8.39 26.92 17.73
C ALA A 114 7.37 25.82 17.35
N ALA A 115 6.14 25.92 17.83
CA ALA A 115 5.07 25.00 17.49
C ALA A 115 4.61 25.13 16.02
N ASP A 116 4.46 26.35 15.50
CA ASP A 116 4.12 26.59 14.08
C ASP A 116 5.19 26.06 13.13
N LEU A 117 6.46 26.27 13.49
CA LEU A 117 7.61 25.72 12.76
C LEU A 117 7.61 24.19 12.81
N LEU A 118 7.42 23.60 14.00
CA LEU A 118 7.36 22.14 14.15
C LEU A 118 6.22 21.53 13.33
N GLU A 119 5.04 22.14 13.38
CA GLU A 119 3.88 21.65 12.66
C GLU A 119 4.07 21.74 11.14
N SER A 120 4.55 22.88 10.64
CA SER A 120 4.79 23.08 9.21
C SER A 120 5.88 22.13 8.68
N ALA A 121 6.98 21.95 9.42
CA ALA A 121 8.05 21.03 9.07
C ALA A 121 7.58 19.56 9.08
N SER A 122 6.78 19.18 10.08
CA SER A 122 6.24 17.81 10.18
C SER A 122 5.29 17.49 9.04
N ARG A 123 4.40 18.44 8.69
CA ARG A 123 3.52 18.32 7.52
C ARG A 123 4.31 18.21 6.23
N ALA A 124 5.33 19.05 6.04
CA ALA A 124 6.18 19.02 4.84
C ALA A 124 6.95 17.70 4.71
N ALA A 125 7.59 17.25 5.80
CA ALA A 125 8.33 15.98 5.84
C ALA A 125 7.42 14.79 5.52
N TYR A 126 6.20 14.77 6.05
CA TYR A 126 5.22 13.72 5.80
C TYR A 126 4.77 13.70 4.33
N VAL A 127 4.46 14.87 3.76
CA VAL A 127 4.06 15.00 2.35
C VAL A 127 5.21 14.59 1.42
N ASP A 128 6.44 14.94 1.74
CA ASP A 128 7.62 14.51 0.97
C ASP A 128 7.81 13.00 1.03
N GLY A 129 7.66 12.39 2.21
CA GLY A 129 7.65 10.93 2.36
C GLY A 129 6.56 10.27 1.52
N MET A 130 5.35 10.81 1.55
CA MET A 130 4.23 10.34 0.73
C MET A 130 4.51 10.45 -0.77
N ARG A 131 5.09 11.56 -1.24
CA ARG A 131 5.44 11.75 -2.65
C ARG A 131 6.41 10.69 -3.15
N VAL A 132 7.44 10.38 -2.36
CA VAL A 132 8.39 9.33 -2.73
C VAL A 132 7.74 7.94 -2.66
N GLY A 133 6.96 7.67 -1.62
CA GLY A 133 6.17 6.43 -1.53
C GLY A 133 5.26 6.22 -2.73
N MET A 134 4.59 7.27 -3.21
CA MET A 134 3.76 7.23 -4.42
C MET A 134 4.56 6.96 -5.69
N ARG A 135 5.79 7.48 -5.80
CA ARG A 135 6.69 7.16 -6.94
C ARG A 135 7.14 5.71 -6.89
N VAL A 136 7.44 5.18 -5.70
CA VAL A 136 7.78 3.75 -5.53
C VAL A 136 6.59 2.88 -5.94
N ALA A 137 5.38 3.20 -5.47
CA ALA A 137 4.16 2.49 -5.85
C ALA A 137 3.92 2.54 -7.37
N ALA A 138 4.08 3.71 -7.99
CA ALA A 138 3.97 3.87 -9.44
C ALA A 138 5.01 3.03 -10.19
N GLY A 139 6.26 2.98 -9.73
CA GLY A 139 7.31 2.14 -10.30
C GLY A 139 6.98 0.65 -10.23
N VAL A 140 6.49 0.17 -9.08
CA VAL A 140 6.04 -1.22 -8.91
C VAL A 140 4.86 -1.54 -9.82
N ALA A 141 3.90 -0.62 -9.97
CA ALA A 141 2.78 -0.79 -10.88
C ALA A 141 3.24 -0.90 -12.34
N VAL A 142 4.17 -0.05 -12.79
CA VAL A 142 4.76 -0.12 -14.14
C VAL A 142 5.48 -1.44 -14.35
N LEU A 143 6.27 -1.91 -13.38
CA LEU A 143 6.90 -3.23 -13.46
C LEU A 143 5.87 -4.35 -13.57
N GLY A 144 4.79 -4.29 -12.80
CA GLY A 144 3.68 -5.24 -12.90
C GLY A 144 3.05 -5.26 -14.29
N VAL A 145 2.82 -4.09 -14.89
CA VAL A 145 2.31 -3.97 -16.27
C VAL A 145 3.28 -4.58 -17.28
N LEU A 146 4.58 -4.33 -17.15
CA LEU A 146 5.60 -4.90 -18.05
C LEU A 146 5.68 -6.43 -17.94
N VAL A 147 5.60 -6.96 -16.71
CA VAL A 147 5.56 -8.40 -16.47
C VAL A 147 4.29 -9.01 -17.07
N ALA A 148 3.12 -8.42 -16.82
CA ALA A 148 1.86 -8.89 -17.41
C ALA A 148 1.91 -8.84 -18.94
N ALA A 149 2.35 -7.73 -19.54
CA ALA A 149 2.45 -7.58 -21.00
C ALA A 149 3.41 -8.59 -21.65
N LYS A 150 4.45 -9.03 -20.92
CA LYS A 150 5.43 -10.01 -21.42
C LYS A 150 4.97 -11.46 -21.24
N TYR A 151 4.28 -11.78 -20.15
CA TYR A 151 4.03 -13.16 -19.72
C TYR A 151 2.56 -13.60 -19.75
N LEU A 152 1.59 -12.68 -19.84
CA LEU A 152 0.18 -13.02 -20.01
C LEU A 152 -0.16 -13.11 -21.52
N PRO A 153 -0.48 -14.31 -22.06
CA PRO A 153 -0.95 -14.44 -23.42
C PRO A 153 -2.33 -13.79 -23.58
N ALA A 154 -2.53 -13.04 -24.66
CA ALA A 154 -3.67 -12.14 -24.83
C ALA A 154 -5.06 -12.83 -24.93
N ARG A 155 -5.13 -14.17 -25.06
CA ARG A 155 -6.37 -14.97 -25.11
C ARG A 155 -6.12 -16.41 -24.64
N THR A 156 -7.03 -16.95 -23.82
CA THR A 156 -7.26 -18.40 -23.75
C THR A 156 -7.55 -18.89 -25.16
N SER A 157 -6.80 -19.85 -25.67
CA SER A 157 -7.02 -20.38 -27.01
C SER A 157 -8.37 -21.12 -27.03
N ALA A 158 -9.11 -21.09 -28.13
CA ALA A 158 -10.28 -21.97 -28.32
C ALA A 158 -9.94 -23.45 -28.08
N ALA A 159 -8.65 -23.81 -28.21
CA ALA A 159 -8.12 -25.13 -27.89
C ALA A 159 -8.07 -25.45 -26.38
N ASP A 160 -8.05 -24.46 -25.49
CA ASP A 160 -8.09 -24.63 -24.04
C ASP A 160 -9.54 -24.70 -23.54
N GLU A 161 -10.47 -23.93 -24.14
CA GLU A 161 -11.92 -24.04 -23.89
C GLU A 161 -12.46 -25.43 -24.25
N ASN A 162 -12.09 -25.95 -25.44
CA ASN A 162 -12.49 -27.30 -25.84
C ASN A 162 -11.90 -28.36 -24.91
N ARG A 163 -10.65 -28.21 -24.44
CA ARG A 163 -10.03 -29.13 -23.48
C ARG A 163 -10.74 -29.15 -22.13
N GLN A 164 -11.15 -27.98 -21.63
CA GLN A 164 -11.91 -27.88 -20.39
C GLN A 164 -13.31 -28.52 -20.52
N ALA A 165 -13.99 -28.30 -21.66
CA ALA A 165 -15.28 -28.92 -21.93
C ALA A 165 -15.17 -30.46 -22.00
N ASP A 166 -14.11 -30.97 -22.62
CA ASP A 166 -13.83 -32.41 -22.71
C ASP A 166 -13.49 -33.02 -21.33
N GLU A 167 -12.69 -32.34 -20.50
CA GLU A 167 -12.38 -32.77 -19.14
C GLU A 167 -13.63 -32.80 -18.23
N LEU A 168 -14.49 -31.79 -18.36
CA LEU A 168 -15.79 -31.72 -17.69
C LEU A 168 -16.69 -32.89 -18.10
N ALA A 169 -16.83 -33.14 -19.39
CA ALA A 169 -17.64 -34.24 -19.91
C ALA A 169 -17.13 -35.59 -19.38
N ALA A 170 -15.81 -35.79 -19.36
CA ALA A 170 -15.19 -36.99 -18.82
C ALA A 170 -15.38 -37.14 -17.30
N GLU A 171 -15.37 -36.05 -16.53
CA GLU A 171 -15.63 -36.07 -15.09
C GLU A 171 -17.10 -36.34 -14.77
N TYR A 172 -18.03 -35.77 -15.57
CA TYR A 172 -19.45 -36.07 -15.49
C TYR A 172 -19.74 -37.55 -15.80
N GLU A 173 -19.09 -38.14 -16.80
CA GLU A 173 -19.21 -39.58 -17.09
C GLU A 173 -18.64 -40.44 -15.96
N ARG A 174 -17.49 -40.07 -15.38
CA ARG A 174 -16.88 -40.81 -14.25
C ARG A 174 -17.65 -40.73 -12.94
N SER A 175 -18.34 -39.62 -12.69
CA SER A 175 -19.14 -39.43 -11.47
C SER A 175 -20.48 -40.19 -11.49
N GLY A 176 -20.84 -40.81 -12.61
CA GLY A 176 -22.00 -41.70 -12.70
C GLY A 176 -23.37 -41.02 -12.61
N ILE A 177 -23.43 -39.68 -12.69
CA ILE A 177 -24.66 -38.89 -12.52
C ILE A 177 -25.75 -39.28 -13.55
N ASN A 178 -25.37 -39.74 -14.74
CA ASN A 178 -26.32 -40.25 -15.75
C ASN A 178 -27.09 -41.52 -15.31
N LYS A 179 -26.59 -42.29 -14.36
CA LYS A 179 -27.30 -43.47 -13.83
C LYS A 179 -28.35 -43.11 -12.78
N ALA A 180 -28.21 -41.98 -12.09
CA ALA A 180 -29.10 -41.58 -11.00
C ALA A 180 -30.36 -40.82 -11.47
N LEU A 181 -30.41 -40.39 -12.73
CA LEU A 181 -31.56 -39.72 -13.34
C LEU A 181 -32.35 -40.62 -14.31
N ALA A 182 -31.86 -41.83 -14.56
CA ALA A 182 -32.47 -42.80 -15.48
C ALA A 182 -33.22 -43.95 -14.78
N ASP A 183 -33.11 -44.05 -13.45
CA ASP A 183 -33.89 -44.94 -12.57
C ASP A 183 -34.90 -44.11 -11.76
#